data_AF-A0A7X9IZQ0-F1
#
_entry.id   AF-A0A7X9IZQ0-F1
#
_cell.length_a   1.000
_cell.length_b   1.000
_cell.length_c   1.000
_cell.angle_alpha   90.00
_cell.angle_beta   90.00
_cell.angle_gamma   90.00
#
_symmetry.space_group_name_H-M   'P 1'
#
loop_
_entity.id
_entity.type
_entity.pdbx_description
1 polymer ?
#
loop_
_entity_poly.entity_id
_entity_poly.type
_entity_poly.pdbx_seq_one_letter_code
_entity_poly.pdbx_strand_id
1 'polypeptide(L)'
;MSRRLLPCLVGMCIADLPACSLHSGGLGEPDAPVDLPSRDDGAGGEVAADADARFDAETGADAEFAPEDLPDEMPPDVPPEDAATGDDVSPDAELDGTHDASSGEDASREDAADAADEAAPADVGPEDAPLEIEPACGGVRVGGFCWYAGGVNESCTSACAAHGGCDLAGTREFAGSGGSDANCVAVLEALGFGAYFHQNWSNNDLGCHFAWRSWTYWSNAFPTTCDAHYPGAAAEVVRMCACFE
;
A
#
# COMPACT_ATOMS: atom_id res chain seq x y z
N MET A 1 -15.70 12.60 -49.42
CA MET A 1 -15.43 11.64 -48.33
C MET A 1 -13.94 11.64 -48.08
N SER A 2 -13.48 12.50 -47.16
CA SER A 2 -12.06 12.75 -46.90
C SER A 2 -11.64 11.96 -45.66
N ARG A 3 -10.90 10.87 -45.83
CA ARG A 3 -10.34 10.08 -44.74
C ARG A 3 -9.01 10.69 -44.32
N ARG A 4 -8.95 11.22 -43.09
CA ARG A 4 -7.71 11.65 -42.45
C ARG A 4 -6.95 10.40 -41.98
N LEU A 5 -5.71 10.26 -42.45
CA LEU A 5 -4.71 9.30 -41.96
C LEU A 5 -4.13 9.83 -40.64
N LEU A 6 -4.20 9.04 -39.57
CA LEU A 6 -3.41 9.28 -38.35
C LEU A 6 -1.95 8.87 -38.59
N PRO A 7 -0.96 9.65 -38.12
CA PRO A 7 0.43 9.26 -38.17
C PRO A 7 0.75 8.23 -37.07
N CYS A 8 1.28 7.07 -37.49
CA CYS A 8 2.04 6.17 -36.63
C CYS A 8 3.31 6.89 -36.16
N LEU A 9 3.42 7.14 -34.86
CA LEU A 9 4.68 7.51 -34.22
C LEU A 9 5.34 6.24 -33.66
N VAL A 10 6.40 5.85 -34.36
CA VAL A 10 7.65 5.17 -33.94
C VAL A 10 7.91 5.34 -32.44
N GLY A 11 8.33 4.36 -31.64
CA GLY A 11 8.95 3.07 -31.89
C GLY A 11 10.03 2.85 -30.82
N MET A 12 9.90 1.81 -30.01
CA MET A 12 11.01 1.27 -29.21
C MET A 12 10.80 -0.23 -29.06
N CYS A 13 11.32 -0.98 -30.03
CA CYS A 13 11.47 -2.42 -29.98
C CYS A 13 12.77 -2.72 -29.25
N ILE A 14 12.71 -3.21 -28.02
CA ILE A 14 13.82 -3.96 -27.43
C ILE A 14 13.55 -5.43 -27.75
N ALA A 15 14.41 -5.98 -28.61
CA ALA A 15 14.43 -7.39 -28.97
C ALA A 15 15.08 -8.18 -27.83
N ASP A 16 14.32 -9.05 -27.17
CA ASP A 16 14.64 -10.45 -26.88
C ASP A 16 13.52 -11.03 -25.99
N LEU A 17 12.47 -11.59 -26.60
CA LEU A 17 11.45 -12.38 -25.90
C LEU A 17 11.21 -13.67 -26.70
N PRO A 18 11.35 -14.86 -26.08
CA PRO A 18 11.03 -16.11 -26.73
C PRO A 18 9.51 -16.23 -26.95
N ALA A 19 9.14 -16.34 -28.23
CA ALA A 19 7.89 -16.85 -28.78
C ALA A 19 6.68 -16.97 -27.81
N CYS A 20 5.85 -15.93 -27.76
CA CYS A 20 4.44 -16.10 -27.45
C CYS A 20 3.81 -16.98 -28.55
N SER A 21 3.66 -18.28 -28.27
CA SER A 21 2.79 -19.15 -29.05
C SER A 21 1.35 -18.66 -28.91
N LEU A 22 0.85 -18.00 -29.95
CA LEU A 22 -0.56 -17.74 -30.18
C LEU A 22 -1.30 -19.09 -30.28
N HIS A 23 -1.86 -19.55 -29.17
CA HIS A 23 -2.88 -20.61 -29.18
C HIS A 23 -4.20 -19.96 -29.63
N SER A 24 -4.47 -20.04 -30.93
CA SER A 24 -5.81 -19.89 -31.49
C SER A 24 -6.63 -21.14 -31.14
N GLY A 25 -7.08 -21.20 -29.88
CA GLY A 25 -8.06 -22.16 -29.37
C GLY A 25 -9.48 -21.66 -29.62
N GLY A 26 -10.32 -22.54 -30.16
CA GLY A 26 -11.60 -22.22 -30.79
C GLY A 26 -12.71 -21.73 -29.86
N LEU A 27 -13.67 -21.07 -30.49
CA LEU A 27 -14.98 -20.73 -29.95
C LEU A 27 -15.72 -22.03 -29.63
N GLY A 28 -15.64 -22.48 -28.39
CA GLY A 28 -16.51 -23.49 -27.82
C GLY A 28 -17.85 -22.86 -27.45
N GLU A 29 -18.92 -23.43 -27.98
CA GLU A 29 -20.32 -23.15 -27.64
C GLU A 29 -20.56 -23.22 -26.11
N PRO A 30 -21.44 -22.37 -25.55
CA PRO A 30 -21.82 -22.47 -24.15
C PRO A 30 -22.74 -23.69 -23.94
N ASP A 31 -22.20 -24.69 -23.26
CA ASP A 31 -22.97 -25.80 -22.70
C ASP A 31 -24.01 -25.30 -21.68
N ALA A 32 -25.10 -26.06 -21.64
CA ALA A 32 -26.38 -25.82 -20.98
C ALA A 32 -26.34 -25.43 -19.48
N PRO A 33 -27.42 -24.80 -18.97
CA PRO A 33 -27.55 -24.48 -17.55
C PRO A 33 -27.55 -25.74 -16.68
N VAL A 34 -26.69 -25.74 -15.66
CA VAL A 34 -26.68 -26.73 -14.58
C VAL A 34 -27.88 -26.47 -13.68
N ASP A 35 -28.76 -27.47 -13.62
CA ASP A 35 -29.89 -27.60 -12.71
C ASP A 35 -29.37 -27.62 -11.25
N LEU A 36 -29.61 -26.56 -10.50
CA LEU A 36 -29.31 -26.50 -9.06
C LEU A 36 -30.50 -27.09 -8.28
N PRO A 37 -30.27 -28.04 -7.36
CA PRO A 37 -31.36 -28.58 -6.54
C PRO A 37 -31.89 -27.51 -5.58
N SER A 38 -33.20 -27.32 -5.67
CA SER A 38 -34.10 -26.67 -4.71
C SER A 38 -33.68 -26.96 -3.28
N ARG A 39 -33.24 -25.92 -2.57
CA ARG A 39 -33.10 -25.95 -1.11
C ARG A 39 -34.40 -25.42 -0.52
N ASP A 40 -35.18 -26.34 0.00
CA ASP A 40 -36.39 -26.12 0.78
C ASP A 40 -36.18 -25.05 1.86
N ASP A 41 -37.11 -24.09 1.82
CA ASP A 41 -37.47 -23.16 2.86
C ASP A 41 -37.94 -23.87 4.13
N GLY A 42 -37.53 -23.36 5.30
CA GLY A 42 -38.03 -23.89 6.56
C GLY A 42 -37.68 -23.06 7.80
N ALA A 43 -38.41 -21.96 7.99
CA ALA A 43 -38.83 -21.33 9.26
C ALA A 43 -37.74 -20.94 10.30
N GLY A 44 -37.75 -19.79 10.93
CA GLY A 44 -38.73 -18.71 11.05
C GLY A 44 -38.18 -17.72 12.08
N GLY A 45 -38.50 -16.44 11.94
CA GLY A 45 -37.96 -15.39 12.79
C GLY A 45 -38.51 -14.04 12.40
N GLU A 46 -39.82 -13.88 12.60
CA GLU A 46 -40.56 -12.64 12.47
C GLU A 46 -39.98 -11.57 13.41
N VAL A 47 -39.47 -10.47 12.86
CA VAL A 47 -39.60 -9.13 13.45
C VAL A 47 -39.84 -8.13 12.34
N ALA A 48 -41.09 -7.67 12.28
CA ALA A 48 -41.57 -6.61 11.43
C ALA A 48 -41.00 -5.25 11.88
N ALA A 49 -40.52 -4.47 10.91
CA ALA A 49 -40.59 -3.01 10.94
C ALA A 49 -40.47 -2.48 9.51
N ASP A 50 -41.64 -2.39 8.87
CA ASP A 50 -42.09 -1.35 7.96
C ASP A 50 -41.11 -0.17 7.73
N ALA A 51 -40.62 -0.04 6.50
CA ALA A 51 -40.22 1.23 5.90
C ALA A 51 -40.45 1.15 4.39
N ASP A 52 -41.70 1.38 4.03
CA ASP A 52 -42.20 1.64 2.68
C ASP A 52 -41.49 2.89 2.12
N ALA A 53 -40.48 2.69 1.28
CA ALA A 53 -39.92 3.75 0.45
C ALA A 53 -40.07 3.35 -1.01
N ARG A 54 -41.26 3.64 -1.54
CA ARG A 54 -41.52 3.77 -2.97
C ARG A 54 -40.54 4.78 -3.56
N PHE A 55 -39.56 4.29 -4.30
CA PHE A 55 -38.74 5.14 -5.16
C PHE A 55 -39.37 5.11 -6.54
N ASP A 56 -40.19 6.14 -6.80
CA ASP A 56 -40.78 6.42 -8.09
C ASP A 56 -39.68 6.57 -9.14
N ALA A 57 -39.64 5.62 -10.06
CA ALA A 57 -38.88 5.70 -11.29
C ALA A 57 -39.79 6.26 -12.38
N GLU A 58 -39.84 7.58 -12.56
CA GLU A 58 -40.37 8.19 -13.78
C GLU A 58 -39.60 9.46 -14.17
N THR A 59 -39.16 9.48 -15.44
CA THR A 59 -38.99 10.65 -16.32
C THR A 59 -37.96 11.71 -15.88
N GLY A 60 -36.82 11.89 -16.56
CA GLY A 60 -36.75 12.19 -17.98
C GLY A 60 -36.59 13.70 -18.15
N ALA A 61 -35.40 14.17 -18.52
CA ALA A 61 -35.21 15.39 -19.30
C ALA A 61 -33.73 15.53 -19.64
N ASP A 62 -33.50 15.66 -20.93
CA ASP A 62 -32.32 16.11 -21.62
C ASP A 62 -31.76 17.38 -20.96
N ALA A 63 -30.75 17.24 -20.12
CA ALA A 63 -29.92 18.37 -19.72
C ALA A 63 -28.87 18.57 -20.81
N GLU A 64 -29.24 19.31 -21.85
CA GLU A 64 -28.29 19.99 -22.71
C GLU A 64 -27.41 20.87 -21.80
N PHE A 65 -26.22 20.36 -21.48
CA PHE A 65 -25.22 21.09 -20.71
C PHE A 65 -24.68 22.21 -21.60
N ALA A 66 -25.31 23.38 -21.50
CA ALA A 66 -24.80 24.60 -22.09
C ALA A 66 -23.41 24.92 -21.48
N PRO A 67 -22.39 25.19 -22.30
CA PRO A 67 -21.11 25.69 -21.81
C PRO A 67 -21.26 27.18 -21.49
N GLU A 68 -21.76 27.52 -20.30
CA GLU A 68 -21.74 28.89 -19.82
C GLU A 68 -20.60 29.09 -18.81
N ASP A 69 -19.73 30.03 -19.17
CA ASP A 69 -18.85 30.82 -18.30
C ASP A 69 -17.94 30.07 -17.32
N LEU A 70 -16.80 29.61 -17.83
CA LEU A 70 -15.58 29.58 -17.03
C LEU A 70 -15.11 31.04 -16.82
N PRO A 71 -15.03 31.56 -15.59
CA PRO A 71 -14.47 32.89 -15.37
C PRO A 71 -12.98 32.90 -15.76
N ASP A 72 -12.66 33.73 -16.74
CA ASP A 72 -11.33 33.94 -17.35
C ASP A 72 -10.36 34.72 -16.43
N GLU A 73 -10.52 34.63 -15.11
CA GLU A 73 -9.67 35.37 -14.16
C GLU A 73 -9.11 34.44 -13.10
N MET A 74 -7.98 33.81 -13.43
CA MET A 74 -7.02 33.41 -12.40
C MET A 74 -6.55 34.69 -11.70
N PRO A 75 -6.74 34.82 -10.36
CA PRO A 75 -6.21 35.96 -9.64
C PRO A 75 -4.68 35.98 -9.79
N PRO A 76 -4.07 37.16 -9.98
CA PRO A 76 -2.62 37.26 -10.08
C PRO A 76 -1.95 36.76 -8.80
N ASP A 77 -0.81 36.08 -8.97
CA ASP A 77 0.14 35.72 -7.93
C ASP A 77 0.24 36.81 -6.86
N VAL A 78 -0.33 36.52 -5.69
CA VAL A 78 -0.05 37.30 -4.48
C VAL A 78 1.26 36.75 -3.93
N PRO A 79 2.38 37.49 -4.00
CA PRO A 79 3.60 37.06 -3.34
C PRO A 79 3.35 36.94 -1.83
N PRO A 80 3.99 35.99 -1.11
CA PRO A 80 3.94 35.97 0.34
C PRO A 80 4.63 37.24 0.87
N GLU A 81 3.82 38.23 1.23
CA GLU A 81 4.30 39.44 1.90
C GLU A 81 4.61 39.08 3.37
N ASP A 82 5.79 39.52 3.78
CA ASP A 82 6.39 39.36 5.09
C ASP A 82 5.42 39.71 6.25
N ALA A 83 4.92 38.68 6.94
CA ALA A 83 4.33 38.85 8.26
C ALA A 83 5.42 38.76 9.33
N ALA A 84 6.09 39.90 9.52
CA ALA A 84 6.47 40.49 10.79
C ALA A 84 6.94 39.54 11.92
N THR A 85 8.24 39.60 12.17
CA THR A 85 8.84 39.68 13.51
C THR A 85 7.95 40.46 14.49
N GLY A 86 7.39 39.75 15.47
CA GLY A 86 6.73 40.31 16.64
C GLY A 86 7.38 39.76 17.90
N ASP A 87 8.27 40.58 18.45
CA ASP A 87 8.96 40.46 19.74
C ASP A 87 8.01 40.20 20.93
N ASP A 88 8.54 39.39 21.86
CA ASP A 88 8.53 39.59 23.32
C ASP A 88 7.19 39.52 24.09
N VAL A 89 7.08 38.54 25.00
CA VAL A 89 7.02 38.75 26.47
C VAL A 89 6.95 37.37 27.15
N SER A 90 8.03 37.02 27.85
CA SER A 90 8.02 36.11 29.01
C SER A 90 7.09 36.64 30.10
N PRO A 91 6.41 35.78 30.84
CA PRO A 91 6.77 35.74 32.25
C PRO A 91 7.00 34.33 32.79
N ASP A 92 8.03 34.29 33.63
CA ASP A 92 8.40 33.28 34.59
C ASP A 92 7.20 32.54 35.21
N ALA A 93 7.18 31.22 35.03
CA ALA A 93 6.54 30.30 35.96
C ALA A 93 7.62 29.34 36.45
N GLU A 94 8.27 29.78 37.53
CA GLU A 94 9.11 28.98 38.39
C GLU A 94 8.33 27.74 38.87
N LEU A 95 8.74 26.55 38.44
CA LEU A 95 8.53 25.33 39.22
C LEU A 95 9.85 24.56 39.27
N ASP A 96 10.64 25.04 40.23
CA ASP A 96 11.68 24.34 40.95
C ASP A 96 11.27 22.89 41.29
N GLY A 97 12.12 21.96 40.90
CA GLY A 97 11.91 20.53 41.06
C GLY A 97 13.22 19.78 40.88
N THR A 98 14.25 20.26 41.57
CA THR A 98 15.53 19.57 41.75
C THR A 98 15.30 18.16 42.31
N HIS A 99 15.46 17.14 41.48
CA HIS A 99 15.73 15.77 41.93
C HIS A 99 17.13 15.39 41.48
N ASP A 100 18.07 15.91 42.26
CA ASP A 100 19.40 15.36 42.47
C ASP A 100 19.25 14.14 43.38
N ALA A 101 19.67 12.96 42.91
CA ALA A 101 20.24 11.93 43.77
C ALA A 101 20.97 10.86 42.95
N SER A 102 22.26 10.77 43.24
CA SER A 102 23.11 9.57 43.20
C SER A 102 23.80 9.22 41.89
N SER A 103 24.88 9.97 41.69
CA SER A 103 26.25 9.44 41.64
C SER A 103 26.51 8.12 42.38
N GLY A 104 27.33 7.29 41.73
CA GLY A 104 28.09 6.16 42.28
C GLY A 104 28.22 5.04 41.22
N GLU A 105 29.37 4.48 40.87
CA GLU A 105 30.74 4.54 41.38
C GLU A 105 31.68 4.11 40.24
N ASP A 106 32.84 4.75 40.18
CA ASP A 106 34.10 4.21 39.67
C ASP A 106 34.37 2.78 40.18
N ALA A 107 34.84 1.89 39.31
CA ALA A 107 35.96 0.99 39.62
C ALA A 107 36.34 0.11 38.41
N SER A 108 37.47 0.43 37.81
CA SER A 108 38.60 -0.50 37.65
C SER A 108 38.32 -1.91 37.11
N ARG A 109 38.71 -2.13 35.85
CA ARG A 109 39.47 -3.35 35.53
C ARG A 109 40.41 -3.15 34.33
N GLU A 110 41.57 -2.60 34.63
CA GLU A 110 42.78 -2.89 33.89
C GLU A 110 43.25 -4.33 34.19
N ASP A 111 43.95 -4.92 33.22
CA ASP A 111 44.78 -6.12 33.30
C ASP A 111 44.14 -7.49 33.58
N ALA A 112 44.14 -8.33 32.54
CA ALA A 112 44.92 -9.57 32.55
C ALA A 112 45.10 -10.07 31.11
N ALA A 113 46.31 -9.87 30.58
CA ALA A 113 46.87 -10.79 29.61
C ALA A 113 46.94 -12.19 30.23
N ASP A 114 46.43 -13.21 29.56
CA ASP A 114 46.98 -14.55 29.68
C ASP A 114 46.78 -15.32 28.38
N ALA A 115 47.90 -15.86 27.91
CA ALA A 115 48.05 -16.60 26.70
C ALA A 115 47.85 -18.09 26.99
N ALA A 116 46.84 -18.68 26.37
CA ALA A 116 46.84 -20.07 25.94
C ALA A 116 46.15 -20.04 24.56
N ASP A 117 46.87 -20.18 23.45
CA ASP A 117 47.60 -21.39 23.07
C ASP A 117 46.82 -22.65 23.44
N GLU A 118 45.59 -22.76 22.93
CA GLU A 118 44.98 -24.05 22.66
C GLU A 118 44.80 -24.19 21.15
N ALA A 119 45.53 -25.18 20.63
CA ALA A 119 45.64 -25.59 19.26
C ALA A 119 44.36 -25.39 18.44
N ALA A 120 44.48 -24.59 17.39
CA ALA A 120 43.48 -24.50 16.33
C ALA A 120 43.13 -25.93 15.85
N PRO A 121 41.91 -26.44 16.08
CA PRO A 121 41.47 -27.63 15.39
C PRO A 121 41.39 -27.28 13.91
N ALA A 122 41.98 -28.15 13.09
CA ALA A 122 42.05 -28.04 11.65
C ALA A 122 40.72 -27.55 11.07
N ASP A 123 40.78 -26.40 10.40
CA ASP A 123 40.24 -26.14 9.07
C ASP A 123 39.34 -27.26 8.53
N VAL A 124 38.15 -27.40 9.13
CA VAL A 124 37.04 -28.03 8.45
C VAL A 124 36.51 -26.90 7.57
N GLY A 125 37.09 -26.81 6.37
CA GLY A 125 36.67 -25.83 5.37
C GLY A 125 35.16 -25.84 5.26
N PRO A 126 34.52 -24.69 4.97
CA PRO A 126 33.06 -24.58 4.92
C PRO A 126 32.53 -25.64 3.95
N GLU A 127 32.13 -26.78 4.51
CA GLU A 127 31.51 -27.88 3.80
C GLU A 127 30.25 -27.25 3.22
N ASP A 128 30.19 -27.20 1.89
CA ASP A 128 29.11 -26.66 1.06
C ASP A 128 27.75 -26.85 1.73
N ALA A 129 27.37 -25.92 2.61
CA ALA A 129 26.03 -25.85 3.14
C ALA A 129 25.18 -25.63 1.89
N PRO A 130 24.21 -26.52 1.59
CA PRO A 130 23.37 -26.38 0.43
C PRO A 130 22.86 -24.95 0.45
N LEU A 131 23.19 -24.18 -0.59
CA LEU A 131 22.61 -22.86 -0.77
C LEU A 131 21.12 -23.11 -0.84
N GLU A 132 20.41 -22.86 0.26
CA GLU A 132 18.96 -22.86 0.27
C GLU A 132 18.60 -21.76 -0.71
N ILE A 133 18.19 -22.19 -1.91
CA ILE A 133 17.72 -21.28 -2.93
C ILE A 133 16.46 -20.71 -2.34
N GLU A 134 16.57 -19.53 -1.73
CA GLU A 134 15.42 -18.79 -1.29
C GLU A 134 14.49 -18.70 -2.50
N PRO A 135 13.20 -19.05 -2.34
CA PRO A 135 12.25 -18.92 -3.43
C PRO A 135 12.38 -17.51 -3.99
N ALA A 136 12.53 -17.44 -5.31
CA ALA A 136 12.74 -16.17 -5.98
C ALA A 136 11.45 -15.37 -5.90
N CYS A 137 11.50 -14.22 -5.22
CA CYS A 137 10.43 -13.22 -5.17
C CYS A 137 9.82 -12.99 -6.55
N GLY A 138 8.59 -13.48 -6.73
CA GLY A 138 7.80 -13.26 -7.94
C GLY A 138 7.35 -11.80 -8.09
N GLY A 139 7.37 -11.02 -7.01
CA GLY A 139 7.10 -9.59 -6.94
C GLY A 139 8.38 -8.76 -6.85
N VAL A 140 8.37 -7.73 -6.00
CA VAL A 140 9.54 -6.86 -5.80
C VAL A 140 10.04 -6.97 -4.36
N ARG A 141 11.34 -7.18 -4.17
CA ARG A 141 11.94 -7.39 -2.84
C ARG A 141 12.39 -6.07 -2.22
N VAL A 142 11.82 -5.69 -1.08
CA VAL A 142 12.15 -4.48 -0.31
C VAL A 142 12.12 -4.81 1.19
N GLY A 143 13.20 -4.47 1.92
CA GLY A 143 13.27 -4.71 3.36
C GLY A 143 13.30 -6.19 3.77
N GLY A 144 13.62 -7.10 2.85
CA GLY A 144 13.58 -8.55 3.09
C GLY A 144 12.22 -9.20 2.81
N PHE A 145 11.20 -8.42 2.44
CA PHE A 145 9.86 -8.92 2.12
C PHE A 145 9.61 -8.92 0.61
N CYS A 146 8.74 -9.82 0.14
CA CYS A 146 8.29 -9.85 -1.25
C CYS A 146 6.96 -9.08 -1.40
N TRP A 147 6.98 -7.99 -2.16
CA TRP A 147 5.88 -7.06 -2.28
C TRP A 147 5.13 -7.22 -3.60
N TYR A 148 3.80 -7.12 -3.49
CA TYR A 148 2.87 -7.15 -4.61
C TYR A 148 1.89 -5.99 -4.46
N ALA A 149 1.50 -5.40 -5.60
CA ALA A 149 0.39 -4.46 -5.64
C ALA A 149 -0.92 -5.23 -5.74
N GLY A 150 -1.85 -5.00 -4.82
CA GLY A 150 -3.20 -5.56 -4.93
C GLY A 150 -4.00 -4.96 -6.09
N GLY A 151 -5.13 -5.57 -6.41
CA GLY A 151 -6.15 -4.95 -7.24
C GLY A 151 -6.77 -3.72 -6.58
N VAL A 152 -7.55 -2.97 -7.36
CA VAL A 152 -8.29 -1.81 -6.86
C VAL A 152 -9.29 -2.24 -5.79
N ASN A 153 -9.17 -1.66 -4.61
CA ASN A 153 -9.93 -1.92 -3.39
C ASN A 153 -9.82 -3.37 -2.89
N GLU A 154 -8.80 -4.10 -3.31
CA GLU A 154 -8.54 -5.47 -2.89
C GLU A 154 -7.84 -5.51 -1.51
N SER A 155 -8.10 -6.56 -0.73
CA SER A 155 -7.38 -6.85 0.52
C SER A 155 -6.04 -7.55 0.26
N CYS A 156 -5.08 -7.42 1.17
CA CYS A 156 -3.82 -8.15 1.05
C CYS A 156 -3.99 -9.67 1.21
N THR A 157 -5.01 -10.13 1.92
CA THR A 157 -5.36 -11.55 1.97
C THR A 157 -5.68 -12.11 0.58
N SER A 158 -6.41 -11.35 -0.25
CA SER A 158 -6.77 -11.79 -1.61
C SER A 158 -5.59 -11.65 -2.56
N ALA A 159 -4.88 -10.52 -2.53
CA ALA A 159 -3.71 -10.28 -3.38
C ALA A 159 -2.59 -11.32 -3.15
N CYS A 160 -2.37 -11.73 -1.90
CA CYS A 160 -1.34 -12.71 -1.55
C CYS A 160 -1.81 -14.18 -1.59
N ALA A 161 -3.04 -14.48 -2.02
CA ALA A 161 -3.58 -15.84 -1.97
C ALA A 161 -2.77 -16.84 -2.82
N ALA A 162 -2.15 -16.39 -3.90
CA ALA A 162 -1.27 -17.20 -4.75
C ALA A 162 0.20 -17.25 -4.27
N HIS A 163 0.52 -16.52 -3.20
CA HIS A 163 1.87 -16.25 -2.70
C HIS A 163 1.95 -16.56 -1.20
N GLY A 164 1.57 -17.78 -0.80
CA GLY A 164 1.69 -18.22 0.60
C GLY A 164 0.83 -17.49 1.65
N GLY A 165 0.06 -16.47 1.25
CA GLY A 165 -0.72 -15.61 2.15
C GLY A 165 -0.01 -14.32 2.54
N CYS A 166 -0.75 -13.44 3.22
CA CYS A 166 -0.26 -12.12 3.60
C CYS A 166 0.74 -12.20 4.77
N ASP A 167 1.91 -11.58 4.59
CA ASP A 167 2.92 -11.40 5.63
C ASP A 167 2.65 -10.09 6.40
N LEU A 168 2.20 -10.24 7.64
CA LEU A 168 1.89 -9.12 8.51
C LEU A 168 3.15 -8.38 8.98
N ALA A 169 4.31 -9.04 9.07
CA ALA A 169 5.55 -8.38 9.46
C ALA A 169 5.96 -7.34 8.40
N GLY A 170 5.90 -7.70 7.12
CA GLY A 170 6.11 -6.73 6.04
C GLY A 170 4.97 -5.70 5.99
N THR A 171 3.72 -6.17 5.88
CA THR A 171 2.56 -5.30 5.59
C THR A 171 2.27 -4.32 6.73
N ARG A 172 2.39 -4.74 8.00
CA ARG A 172 2.10 -3.90 9.18
C ARG A 172 3.37 -3.27 9.76
N GLU A 173 4.41 -4.05 10.03
CA GLU A 173 5.58 -3.57 10.79
C GLU A 173 6.63 -2.87 9.92
N PHE A 174 6.70 -3.16 8.62
CA PHE A 174 7.68 -2.52 7.73
C PHE A 174 7.13 -1.27 7.04
N ALA A 175 6.03 -1.39 6.29
CA ALA A 175 5.45 -0.28 5.52
C ALA A 175 4.10 0.23 6.05
N GLY A 176 3.45 -0.51 6.96
CA GLY A 176 2.15 -0.16 7.53
C GLY A 176 2.26 0.67 8.81
N SER A 177 1.31 0.48 9.71
CA SER A 177 1.16 1.25 10.95
C SER A 177 2.28 1.10 11.98
N GLY A 178 3.05 0.00 11.93
CA GLY A 178 4.27 -0.18 12.74
C GLY A 178 5.55 0.25 12.02
N GLY A 179 5.43 0.62 10.74
CA GLY A 179 6.51 0.98 9.85
C GLY A 179 6.85 2.47 9.84
N SER A 180 7.45 2.90 8.74
CA SER A 180 7.75 4.31 8.49
C SER A 180 7.30 4.74 7.10
N ASP A 181 7.07 6.03 6.93
CA ASP A 181 6.70 6.62 5.64
C ASP A 181 7.77 6.37 4.58
N ALA A 182 9.04 6.44 4.98
CA ALA A 182 10.19 6.14 4.12
C ALA A 182 10.15 4.71 3.59
N ASN A 183 9.74 3.73 4.41
CA ASN A 183 9.59 2.35 3.97
C ASN A 183 8.41 2.19 3.01
N CYS A 184 7.28 2.85 3.27
CA CYS A 184 6.14 2.83 2.34
C CYS A 184 6.49 3.45 0.99
N VAL A 185 7.21 4.59 0.98
CA VAL A 185 7.73 5.20 -0.26
C VAL A 185 8.65 4.24 -0.99
N ALA A 186 9.60 3.60 -0.30
CA ALA A 186 10.52 2.65 -0.92
C ALA A 186 9.78 1.49 -1.61
N VAL A 187 8.71 0.98 -0.98
CA VAL A 187 7.85 -0.06 -1.57
C VAL A 187 7.10 0.47 -2.80
N LEU A 188 6.51 1.66 -2.71
CA LEU A 188 5.77 2.29 -3.83
C LEU A 188 6.65 2.59 -5.03
N GLU A 189 7.85 3.11 -4.80
CA GLU A 189 8.84 3.36 -5.86
C GLU A 189 9.28 2.06 -6.52
N ALA A 190 9.55 1.02 -5.71
CA ALA A 190 9.97 -0.28 -6.21
C ALA A 190 8.88 -0.97 -7.05
N LEU A 191 7.61 -0.74 -6.74
CA LEU A 191 6.46 -1.22 -7.51
C LEU A 191 6.07 -0.31 -8.69
N GLY A 192 6.78 0.81 -8.90
CA GLY A 192 6.58 1.70 -10.04
C GLY A 192 5.42 2.70 -9.89
N PHE A 193 4.88 2.87 -8.68
CA PHE A 193 3.91 3.93 -8.40
C PHE A 193 4.60 5.29 -8.26
N GLY A 194 5.81 5.34 -7.68
CA GLY A 194 6.58 6.58 -7.50
C GLY A 194 6.25 7.34 -6.20
N ALA A 195 7.08 8.34 -5.88
CA ALA A 195 6.94 9.14 -4.66
C ALA A 195 5.96 10.31 -4.87
N TYR A 196 4.79 10.22 -4.24
CA TYR A 196 3.78 11.28 -4.30
C TYR A 196 3.56 11.98 -2.95
N PHE A 197 2.52 12.80 -2.86
CA PHE A 197 2.20 13.54 -1.64
C PHE A 197 1.71 12.58 -0.55
N HIS A 198 2.37 12.60 0.61
CA HIS A 198 1.95 11.86 1.79
C HIS A 198 0.79 12.57 2.46
N GLN A 199 -0.20 11.81 2.90
CA GLN A 199 -1.09 12.29 3.95
C GLN A 199 -1.13 11.23 5.05
N ASN A 200 -1.19 11.66 6.31
CA ASN A 200 -1.20 10.76 7.47
C ASN A 200 -2.63 10.58 8.04
N TRP A 201 -3.64 10.62 7.18
CA TRP A 201 -5.04 10.59 7.63
C TRP A 201 -5.90 9.63 6.82
N SER A 202 -5.78 8.34 7.12
CA SER A 202 -6.75 7.33 6.65
C SER A 202 -7.18 6.45 7.82
N ASN A 203 -8.50 6.25 7.93
CA ASN A 203 -9.16 5.61 9.08
C ASN A 203 -9.49 4.13 8.82
N ASN A 204 -8.79 3.47 7.89
CA ASN A 204 -9.28 2.24 7.27
C ASN A 204 -8.34 1.02 7.41
N ASP A 205 -7.36 1.03 8.32
CA ASP A 205 -6.47 -0.11 8.58
C ASP A 205 -5.70 -0.66 7.35
N LEU A 206 -5.59 0.14 6.28
CA LEU A 206 -5.06 -0.30 4.99
C LEU A 206 -3.53 -0.41 4.95
N GLY A 207 -2.82 0.27 5.85
CA GLY A 207 -1.36 0.37 5.81
C GLY A 207 -0.88 1.15 4.60
N CYS A 208 0.24 0.75 4.00
CA CYS A 208 0.78 1.38 2.80
C CYS A 208 -0.14 1.17 1.60
N HIS A 209 -0.69 2.24 1.04
CA HIS A 209 -1.55 2.18 -0.14
C HIS A 209 -1.46 3.44 -0.99
N PHE A 210 -1.84 3.32 -2.26
CA PHE A 210 -1.89 4.39 -3.24
C PHE A 210 -3.34 4.64 -3.68
N ALA A 211 -3.78 5.91 -3.68
CA ALA A 211 -5.06 6.30 -4.30
C ALA A 211 -4.85 7.02 -5.63
N TRP A 212 -5.46 6.47 -6.67
CA TRP A 212 -5.36 7.01 -8.03
C TRP A 212 -5.95 8.42 -8.19
N ARG A 213 -7.05 8.72 -7.48
CA ARG A 213 -7.76 10.00 -7.66
C ARG A 213 -7.03 11.20 -7.08
N SER A 214 -6.38 11.00 -5.95
CA SER A 214 -5.65 12.05 -5.25
C SER A 214 -4.15 12.02 -5.58
N TRP A 215 -3.67 10.96 -6.25
CA TRP A 215 -2.25 10.68 -6.41
C TRP A 215 -1.52 10.78 -5.06
N THR A 216 -2.13 10.25 -4.00
CA THR A 216 -1.57 10.28 -2.65
C THR A 216 -1.27 8.86 -2.20
N TYR A 217 -0.27 8.74 -1.33
CA TYR A 217 -0.12 7.55 -0.52
C TYR A 217 -0.31 7.86 0.96
N TRP A 218 -0.70 6.85 1.72
CA TRP A 218 -0.89 6.95 3.15
C TRP A 218 -0.20 5.78 3.85
N SER A 219 0.37 6.07 5.01
CA SER A 219 0.71 5.12 6.07
C SER A 219 -0.27 5.41 7.21
N ASN A 220 -1.01 4.41 7.66
CA ASN A 220 -2.11 4.64 8.62
C ASN A 220 -1.62 4.65 10.07
N ALA A 221 -2.16 5.56 10.88
CA ALA A 221 -2.04 5.51 12.34
C ALA A 221 -2.82 4.34 12.97
N PHE A 222 -3.79 3.77 12.25
CA PHE A 222 -4.59 2.64 12.74
C PHE A 222 -3.92 1.30 12.41
N PRO A 223 -4.07 0.27 13.28
CA PRO A 223 -3.42 -1.03 13.11
C PRO A 223 -3.69 -1.65 11.74
N THR A 224 -2.66 -1.77 10.92
CA THR A 224 -2.79 -2.37 9.59
C THR A 224 -3.14 -3.85 9.69
N THR A 225 -4.10 -4.31 8.91
CA THR A 225 -4.49 -5.73 8.84
C THR A 225 -4.47 -6.26 7.40
N CYS A 226 -4.30 -7.57 7.22
CA CYS A 226 -4.32 -8.20 5.91
C CYS A 226 -5.70 -8.14 5.24
N ASP A 227 -6.77 -8.24 6.03
CA ASP A 227 -8.16 -8.26 5.54
C ASP A 227 -8.75 -6.88 5.28
N ALA A 228 -8.08 -5.81 5.72
CA ALA A 228 -8.53 -4.45 5.46
C ALA A 228 -8.73 -4.24 3.95
N HIS A 229 -9.86 -3.66 3.60
CA HIS A 229 -10.17 -3.27 2.23
C HIS A 229 -10.92 -1.95 2.30
N TYR A 230 -10.83 -1.16 1.23
CA TYR A 230 -11.51 0.11 1.18
C TYR A 230 -12.97 -0.15 0.76
N PRO A 231 -13.99 0.13 1.60
CA PRO A 231 -15.38 -0.21 1.29
C PRO A 231 -16.03 0.75 0.29
N GLY A 232 -15.39 1.88 -0.04
CA GLY A 232 -15.98 2.90 -0.90
C GLY A 232 -15.53 2.78 -2.37
N ALA A 233 -16.48 2.74 -3.30
CA ALA A 233 -16.16 2.79 -4.73
C ALA A 233 -15.54 4.14 -5.18
N ALA A 234 -15.58 5.17 -4.33
CA ALA A 234 -15.18 6.53 -4.71
C ALA A 234 -13.67 6.76 -4.72
N ALA A 235 -12.89 6.00 -3.93
CA ALA A 235 -11.44 6.04 -3.98
C ALA A 235 -10.95 4.72 -4.57
N GLU A 236 -10.31 4.78 -5.74
CA GLU A 236 -9.61 3.65 -6.31
C GLU A 236 -8.30 3.48 -5.55
N VAL A 237 -8.30 2.59 -4.55
CA VAL A 237 -7.15 2.36 -3.68
C VAL A 237 -6.44 1.07 -4.07
N VAL A 238 -5.12 1.12 -4.21
CA VAL A 238 -4.27 -0.06 -4.39
C VAL A 238 -3.43 -0.23 -3.14
N ARG A 239 -3.53 -1.39 -2.48
CA ARG A 239 -2.72 -1.72 -1.30
C ARG A 239 -1.38 -2.32 -1.73
N MET A 240 -0.33 -1.99 -0.99
CA MET A 240 0.98 -2.64 -1.13
C MET A 240 1.06 -3.75 -0.10
N CYS A 241 1.17 -4.99 -0.56
CA CYS A 241 1.02 -6.18 0.26
C CYS A 241 2.31 -6.97 0.28
N ALA A 242 2.85 -7.21 1.47
CA ALA A 242 3.92 -8.20 1.64
C ALA A 242 3.29 -9.59 1.69
N CYS A 243 3.80 -10.52 0.90
CA CYS A 243 3.32 -11.89 0.85
C CYS A 243 4.43 -12.86 1.24
N PHE A 244 4.05 -14.02 1.78
CA PHE A 244 4.97 -15.13 2.00
C PHE A 244 5.40 -15.74 0.65
N GLU A 245 6.44 -16.57 0.70
CA GLU A 245 6.89 -17.36 -0.46
C GLU A 245 6.94 -18.84 -0.10
#